data_AF-S1NUN7-F1
#
_entry.id   AF-S1NUN7-F1
#
_cell.length_a   1.000
_cell.length_b   1.000
_cell.length_c   1.000
_cell.angle_alpha   90.00
_cell.angle_beta   90.00
_cell.angle_gamma   90.00
#
_symmetry.space_group_name_H-M   'P 1'
#
loop_
_entity.id
_entity.type
_entity.pdbx_description
1 polymer ?
#
loop_
_entity_poly.entity_id
_entity_poly.type
_entity_poly.pdbx_seq_one_letter_code
_entity_poly.pdbx_strand_id
1 'polypeptide(L)'
;MKQILQWLIGVLLATILFGSILLGNFIYLTKYKMTTIDRSISPNGVYTLEFKSVGEPDWPFGDSHAQIILKKGQAVIDKTKIAIANDGKNLNKANCSVDWKQAYVIVTISGEEQAEQAVTLHFEEKTSAGKTD
;
A
#
# COMPACT_ATOMS: atom_id res chain seq x y z
N MET A 1 19.97 -49.44 8.95
CA MET A 1 20.59 -48.47 8.01
C MET A 1 19.56 -47.79 7.10
N LYS A 2 18.78 -48.51 6.28
CA LYS A 2 17.76 -47.92 5.38
C LYS A 2 16.71 -47.07 6.09
N GLN A 3 16.17 -47.54 7.21
CA GLN A 3 15.17 -46.79 8.00
C GLN A 3 15.75 -45.49 8.58
N ILE A 4 16.96 -45.53 9.12
CA ILE A 4 17.65 -44.34 9.65
C ILE A 4 17.90 -43.32 8.53
N LEU A 5 18.33 -43.78 7.35
CA LEU A 5 18.52 -42.92 6.18
C LEU A 5 17.20 -42.26 5.73
N GLN A 6 16.09 -43.00 5.73
CA GLN A 6 14.76 -42.46 5.40
C GLN A 6 14.31 -41.37 6.40
N TRP A 7 14.57 -41.58 7.71
CA TRP A 7 14.29 -40.57 8.74
C TRP A 7 15.13 -39.30 8.53
N LEU A 8 16.43 -39.44 8.25
CA LEU A 8 17.32 -38.30 8.00
C LEU A 8 16.87 -37.49 6.79
N ILE A 9 16.48 -38.15 5.69
CA ILE A 9 15.92 -37.48 4.50
C ILE A 9 14.61 -36.77 4.85
N GLY A 10 13.73 -37.42 5.61
CA GLY A 10 12.46 -36.83 6.04
C GLY A 10 12.66 -35.56 6.88
N VAL A 11 13.57 -35.59 7.85
CA VAL A 11 13.92 -34.43 8.68
C VAL A 11 14.50 -33.31 7.81
N LEU A 12 15.45 -33.62 6.92
CA LEU A 12 16.05 -32.63 6.02
C LEU A 12 14.99 -31.93 5.15
N LEU A 13 14.09 -32.71 4.53
CA LEU A 13 12.99 -32.17 3.73
C LEU A 13 12.04 -31.30 4.55
N ALA A 14 11.71 -31.72 5.78
CA ALA A 14 10.87 -30.94 6.69
C ALA A 14 11.53 -29.61 7.08
N THR A 15 12.84 -29.61 7.37
CA THR A 15 13.59 -28.39 7.69
C THR A 15 13.63 -27.43 6.50
N ILE A 16 13.89 -27.93 5.27
CA ILE A 16 13.88 -27.10 4.06
C ILE A 16 12.49 -26.50 3.82
N LEU A 17 11.44 -27.30 3.96
CA LEU A 17 10.07 -26.82 3.79
C LEU A 17 9.74 -25.74 4.82
N PHE A 18 10.06 -25.98 6.09
CA PHE A 18 9.82 -25.02 7.17
C PHE A 18 10.60 -23.72 6.94
N GLY A 19 11.90 -23.80 6.60
CA GLY A 19 12.71 -22.63 6.27
C GLY A 19 12.16 -21.84 5.08
N SER A 20 11.63 -22.53 4.05
CA SER A 20 11.00 -21.89 2.90
C SER A 20 9.72 -21.13 3.29
N ILE A 21 8.91 -21.69 4.18
CA ILE A 21 7.69 -21.03 4.69
C ILE A 21 8.07 -19.77 5.48
N LEU A 22 9.08 -19.86 6.36
CA LEU A 22 9.57 -18.72 7.13
C LEU A 22 10.10 -17.61 6.21
N LEU A 23 10.94 -17.96 5.23
CA LEU A 23 11.48 -17.00 4.27
C LEU A 23 10.37 -16.36 3.43
N GLY A 24 9.41 -17.15 2.94
CA GLY A 24 8.27 -16.65 2.20
C GLY A 24 7.42 -15.67 3.01
N ASN A 25 7.16 -15.99 4.29
CA ASN A 25 6.43 -15.10 5.17
C ASN A 25 7.21 -13.80 5.47
N PHE A 26 8.53 -13.90 5.70
CA PHE A 26 9.38 -12.73 5.90
C PHE A 26 9.37 -11.80 4.67
N ILE A 27 9.52 -12.35 3.47
CA ILE A 27 9.42 -11.60 2.21
C ILE A 27 8.03 -10.96 2.05
N TYR A 28 6.97 -11.71 2.34
CA TYR A 28 5.61 -11.19 2.26
C TYR A 28 5.40 -10.00 3.20
N LEU A 29 5.78 -10.13 4.47
CA LEU A 29 5.62 -9.07 5.47
C LEU A 29 6.43 -7.83 5.11
N THR A 30 7.67 -8.00 4.68
CA THR A 30 8.58 -6.88 4.42
C THR A 30 8.35 -6.20 3.07
N LYS A 31 7.85 -6.89 2.05
CA LYS A 31 7.77 -6.35 0.67
C LYS A 31 6.38 -6.26 0.06
N TYR A 32 5.40 -7.03 0.54
CA TYR A 32 4.13 -7.19 -0.18
C TYR A 32 2.87 -6.92 0.65
N LYS A 33 2.92 -7.08 1.97
CA LYS A 33 1.75 -6.89 2.84
C LYS A 33 1.19 -5.48 2.66
N MET A 34 -0.03 -5.38 2.14
CA MET A 34 -0.73 -4.10 2.01
C MET A 34 -1.60 -3.85 3.24
N THR A 35 -1.41 -2.69 3.88
CA THR A 35 -2.22 -2.28 5.03
C THR A 35 -2.87 -0.94 4.73
N THR A 36 -4.19 -0.85 4.82
CA THR A 36 -4.89 0.43 4.66
C THR A 36 -4.64 1.31 5.87
N ILE A 37 -3.99 2.45 5.65
CA ILE A 37 -3.66 3.43 6.69
C ILE A 37 -4.79 4.44 6.84
N ASP A 38 -5.26 4.96 5.71
CA ASP A 38 -6.39 5.89 5.70
C ASP A 38 -7.29 5.72 4.48
N ARG A 39 -8.51 6.22 4.62
CA ARG A 39 -9.52 6.20 3.57
C ARG A 39 -10.29 7.52 3.58
N SER A 40 -10.37 8.16 2.42
CA SER A 40 -11.14 9.38 2.21
C SER A 40 -12.17 9.17 1.09
N ILE A 41 -13.35 9.76 1.25
CA ILE A 41 -14.45 9.66 0.29
C ILE A 41 -14.67 11.05 -0.32
N SER A 42 -14.88 11.12 -1.63
CA SER A 42 -15.14 12.38 -2.31
C SER A 42 -16.42 13.04 -1.78
N PRO A 43 -16.57 14.38 -1.89
CA PRO A 43 -17.76 15.08 -1.43
C PRO A 43 -19.08 14.58 -2.02
N ASN A 44 -19.05 14.08 -3.27
CA ASN A 44 -20.21 13.49 -3.95
C ASN A 44 -20.44 12.00 -3.64
N GLY A 45 -19.59 11.37 -2.82
CA GLY A 45 -19.67 9.95 -2.44
C GLY A 45 -19.31 8.93 -3.52
N VAL A 46 -18.96 9.37 -4.73
CA VAL A 46 -18.72 8.48 -5.89
C VAL A 46 -17.33 7.85 -5.86
N TYR A 47 -16.34 8.61 -5.39
CA TYR A 47 -14.94 8.22 -5.40
C TYR A 47 -14.43 7.92 -3.99
N THR A 48 -13.53 6.95 -3.89
CA THR A 48 -12.82 6.61 -2.65
C THR A 48 -11.33 6.65 -2.93
N LEU A 49 -10.58 7.37 -2.10
CA LEU A 49 -9.14 7.33 -2.05
C LEU A 49 -8.70 6.45 -0.87
N GLU A 50 -7.83 5.49 -1.12
CA GLU A 50 -7.18 4.67 -0.09
C GLU A 50 -5.69 4.99 -0.06
N PHE A 51 -5.17 5.35 1.11
CA PHE A 51 -3.74 5.43 1.39
C PHE A 51 -3.30 4.16 2.09
N LYS A 52 -2.43 3.37 1.46
CA LYS A 52 -1.97 2.08 1.98
C LYS A 52 -0.47 2.06 2.17
N SER A 53 0.01 1.46 3.25
CA SER A 53 1.41 1.05 3.35
C SER A 53 1.62 -0.28 2.62
N VAL A 54 2.83 -0.48 2.12
CA VAL A 54 3.27 -1.68 1.40
C VAL A 54 4.51 -2.22 2.09
N GLY A 55 4.39 -3.40 2.68
CA GLY A 55 5.48 -4.04 3.41
C GLY A 55 5.84 -3.32 4.71
N GLU A 56 7.06 -3.59 5.16
CA GLU A 56 7.72 -2.87 6.24
C GLU A 56 8.73 -1.88 5.64
N PRO A 57 9.19 -0.87 6.40
CA PRO A 57 10.28 0.00 5.97
C PRO A 57 11.52 -0.80 5.56
N ASP A 58 12.28 -0.28 4.60
CA ASP A 58 13.46 -1.00 4.12
C ASP A 58 14.49 -1.20 5.23
N TRP A 59 14.98 -2.42 5.41
CA TRP A 59 15.94 -2.73 6.47
C TRP A 59 17.35 -2.19 6.13
N PRO A 60 18.07 -1.57 7.07
CA PRO A 60 17.73 -1.43 8.49
C PRO A 60 16.94 -0.19 8.88
N PHE A 61 17.05 0.92 8.13
CA PHE A 61 16.39 2.21 8.44
C PHE A 61 16.14 3.00 7.14
N GLY A 62 15.46 2.37 6.19
CA GLY A 62 15.18 2.93 4.87
C GLY A 62 13.75 3.41 4.70
N ASP A 63 13.39 3.67 3.45
CA ASP A 63 12.10 4.24 3.09
C ASP A 63 10.94 3.33 3.46
N SER A 64 9.82 3.97 3.81
CA SER A 64 8.51 3.34 3.82
C SER A 64 7.87 3.41 2.44
N HIS A 65 7.16 2.37 2.04
CA HIS A 65 6.48 2.35 0.75
C HIS A 65 4.97 2.50 0.91
N ALA A 66 4.36 3.34 0.08
CA ALA A 66 2.92 3.54 0.06
C ALA A 66 2.34 3.31 -1.33
N GLN A 67 1.04 3.00 -1.34
CA GLN A 67 0.21 2.98 -2.53
C GLN A 67 -1.03 3.83 -2.29
N ILE A 68 -1.20 4.83 -3.15
CA ILE A 68 -2.39 5.67 -3.21
C ILE A 68 -3.29 5.06 -4.28
N ILE A 69 -4.52 4.70 -3.92
CA ILE A 69 -5.47 4.05 -4.83
C ILE A 69 -6.73 4.89 -4.91
N LEU A 70 -7.06 5.35 -6.10
CA LEU A 70 -8.33 6.02 -6.39
C LEU A 70 -9.32 5.01 -7.00
N LYS A 71 -10.50 4.95 -6.42
CA LYS A 71 -11.57 4.03 -6.83
C LYS A 71 -12.85 4.78 -7.16
N LYS A 72 -13.61 4.22 -8.09
CA LYS A 72 -15.01 4.56 -8.36
C LYS A 72 -15.87 3.34 -8.02
N GLY A 73 -16.53 3.36 -6.88
CA GLY A 73 -17.13 2.15 -6.30
C GLY A 73 -16.05 1.08 -6.03
N GLN A 74 -16.17 -0.10 -6.66
CA GLN A 74 -15.17 -1.18 -6.54
C GLN A 74 -14.05 -1.11 -7.59
N ALA A 75 -14.22 -0.33 -8.66
CA ALA A 75 -13.24 -0.25 -9.73
C ALA A 75 -12.07 0.67 -9.32
N VAL A 76 -10.84 0.17 -9.44
CA VAL A 76 -9.63 1.01 -9.34
C VAL A 76 -9.50 1.78 -10.64
N ILE A 77 -9.55 3.11 -10.57
CA ILE A 77 -9.41 3.99 -11.74
C ILE A 77 -8.01 4.56 -11.86
N ASP A 78 -7.31 4.72 -10.73
CA ASP A 78 -5.91 5.14 -10.73
C ASP A 78 -5.18 4.59 -9.50
N LYS A 79 -3.88 4.38 -9.62
CA LYS A 79 -3.01 3.97 -8.51
C LYS A 79 -1.59 4.48 -8.71
N THR A 80 -1.01 5.01 -7.64
CA THR A 80 0.37 5.49 -7.62
C THR A 80 1.11 4.86 -6.45
N LYS A 81 2.33 4.40 -6.71
CA LYS A 81 3.25 3.93 -5.68
C LYS A 81 4.27 5.03 -5.37
N ILE A 82 4.65 5.15 -4.12
CA ILE A 82 5.57 6.18 -3.65
C ILE A 82 6.42 5.64 -2.49
N ALA A 83 7.68 6.04 -2.45
CA ALA A 83 8.57 5.83 -1.31
C ALA A 83 8.55 7.11 -0.45
N ILE A 84 8.61 6.93 0.87
CA ILE A 84 8.50 8.00 1.86
C ILE A 84 9.65 7.83 2.86
N ALA A 85 10.56 8.80 2.90
CA ALA A 85 11.65 8.87 3.86
C ALA A 85 11.07 9.31 5.23
N ASN A 86 10.87 8.33 6.10
CA ASN A 86 10.17 8.49 7.38
C ASN A 86 10.99 7.89 8.54
N ASP A 87 12.32 8.04 8.51
CA ASP A 87 13.23 7.60 9.59
C ASP A 87 13.05 6.12 9.97
N GLY A 88 12.84 5.26 8.95
CA GLY A 88 12.58 3.83 9.15
C GLY A 88 11.28 3.50 9.90
N LYS A 89 10.38 4.47 10.12
CA LYS A 89 9.10 4.26 10.82
C LYS A 89 8.01 3.84 9.86
N ASN A 90 7.12 2.97 10.34
CA ASN A 90 5.88 2.64 9.65
C ASN A 90 5.02 3.88 9.39
N LEU A 91 4.38 3.90 8.22
CA LEU A 91 3.45 4.96 7.85
C LEU A 91 2.19 4.92 8.72
N ASN A 92 1.67 6.12 9.00
CA ASN A 92 0.41 6.32 9.68
C ASN A 92 -0.37 7.48 9.01
N LYS A 93 -1.54 7.82 9.57
CA LYS A 93 -2.42 8.83 8.99
C LYS A 93 -1.79 10.22 8.88
N ALA A 94 -0.85 10.58 9.75
CA ALA A 94 -0.18 11.88 9.71
C ALA A 94 0.73 12.03 8.48
N ASN A 95 1.15 10.93 7.85
CA ASN A 95 1.99 10.96 6.65
C ASN A 95 1.22 11.32 5.38
N CYS A 96 -0.11 11.50 5.45
CA CYS A 96 -0.95 11.77 4.29
C CYS A 96 -2.06 12.77 4.64
N SER A 97 -2.27 13.76 3.78
CA SER A 97 -3.42 14.66 3.79
C SER A 97 -4.12 14.63 2.43
N VAL A 98 -5.45 14.75 2.41
CA VAL A 98 -6.28 14.59 1.22
C VAL A 98 -7.14 15.81 1.03
N ASP A 99 -7.03 16.44 -0.14
CA ASP A 99 -7.81 17.62 -0.53
C ASP A 99 -8.55 17.34 -1.84
N TRP A 100 -9.87 17.16 -1.73
CA TRP A 100 -10.74 16.89 -2.87
C TRP A 100 -11.10 18.18 -3.61
N LYS A 101 -10.86 18.19 -4.91
CA LYS A 101 -11.33 19.21 -5.84
C LYS A 101 -12.45 18.66 -6.71
N GLN A 102 -12.97 19.51 -7.59
CA GLN A 102 -14.15 19.19 -8.40
C GLN A 102 -13.90 17.98 -9.32
N ALA A 103 -12.76 17.96 -10.01
CA ALA A 103 -12.39 16.93 -11.01
C ALA A 103 -11.06 16.20 -10.70
N TYR A 104 -10.49 16.42 -9.52
CA TYR A 104 -9.24 15.78 -9.11
C TYR A 104 -9.10 15.79 -7.59
N VAL A 105 -8.15 15.02 -7.08
CA VAL A 105 -7.78 14.99 -5.67
C VAL A 105 -6.28 15.21 -5.54
N ILE A 106 -5.90 16.06 -4.60
CA ILE A 106 -4.51 16.29 -4.23
C ILE A 106 -4.24 15.48 -2.96
N VAL A 107 -3.19 14.69 -2.99
CA VAL A 107 -2.71 13.91 -1.84
C VAL A 107 -1.34 14.45 -1.47
N THR A 108 -1.26 15.11 -0.33
CA THR A 108 0.01 15.62 0.22
C THR A 108 0.61 14.55 1.11
N ILE A 109 1.83 14.15 0.78
CA ILE A 109 2.60 13.12 1.47
C ILE A 109 3.72 13.79 2.26
N SER A 110 3.88 13.38 3.51
CA SER A 110 4.89 13.89 4.42
C SER A 110 5.63 12.74 5.09
N GLY A 111 6.95 12.87 5.15
CA GLY A 111 7.86 12.02 5.91
C GLY A 111 8.84 12.89 6.67
N GLU A 112 9.36 12.40 7.80
CA GLU A 112 10.23 13.19 8.68
C GLU A 112 11.54 13.65 8.00
N GLU A 113 11.98 12.94 6.96
CA GLU A 113 13.27 13.16 6.31
C GLU A 113 13.14 13.66 4.86
N GLN A 114 11.94 14.06 4.45
CA GLN A 114 11.69 14.61 3.12
C GLN A 114 10.83 15.86 3.15
N ALA A 115 10.96 16.68 2.10
CA ALA A 115 9.99 17.72 1.84
C ALA A 115 8.63 17.09 1.50
N GLU A 116 7.55 17.84 1.75
CA GLU A 116 6.21 17.41 1.35
C GLU A 116 6.14 17.20 -0.16
N GLN A 117 5.46 16.14 -0.57
CA GLN A 117 5.23 15.80 -1.96
C GLN A 117 3.73 15.74 -2.24
N ALA A 118 3.27 16.46 -3.26
CA ALA A 118 1.88 16.39 -3.69
C ALA A 118 1.73 15.44 -4.89
N VAL A 119 0.75 14.53 -4.79
CA VAL A 119 0.32 13.66 -5.90
C VAL A 119 -1.09 14.07 -6.29
N THR A 120 -1.30 14.37 -7.57
CA THR A 120 -2.63 14.73 -8.10
C THR A 120 -3.19 13.56 -8.90
N LEU A 121 -4.41 13.15 -8.58
CA LEU A 121 -5.12 12.07 -9.28
C LEU A 121 -6.40 12.67 -9.89
N HIS A 122 -6.55 12.55 -11.20
CA HIS A 122 -7.69 13.11 -11.93
C HIS A 122 -8.84 12.10 -12.02
N PHE A 123 -10.07 12.60 -12.01
CA PHE A 123 -11.27 11.79 -12.24
C PHE A 123 -12.33 12.58 -13.00
N GLU A 124 -13.18 11.87 -13.73
CA GLU A 124 -14.27 12.51 -14.48
C GLU A 124 -15.37 12.98 -13.53
N GLU A 125 -15.82 14.23 -13.69
CA GLU A 125 -17.10 14.65 -13.13
C GLU A 125 -18.24 14.01 -13.93
N LYS A 126 -19.28 13.56 -13.23
CA LYS A 126 -20.59 13.50 -13.87
C LYS A 126 -21.11 14.94 -13.90
N THR A 127 -20.85 15.64 -14.99
CA THR A 127 -21.73 16.76 -15.36
C THR A 127 -23.11 16.14 -15.53
N SER A 128 -24.04 16.46 -14.63
CA SER A 128 -25.45 16.15 -14.86
C SER A 128 -25.84 16.89 -16.14
N ALA A 129 -25.77 16.19 -17.28
CA ALA A 129 -26.31 16.68 -18.53
C ALA A 129 -27.77 17.07 -18.28
N GLY A 130 -28.10 18.30 -18.69
CA GLY A 130 -29.32 18.98 -18.32
C GLY A 130 -30.57 18.13 -18.49
N LYS A 131 -31.43 18.19 -17.48
CA LYS A 131 -32.85 18.10 -17.68
C LYS A 131 -33.40 19.51 -17.49
N THR A 132 -33.29 20.30 -18.56
CA THR A 132 -34.22 21.41 -18.80
C THR A 132 -35.57 20.79 -19.15
N ASP A 133 -36.57 21.28 -18.44
CA ASP A 133 -38.02 21.20 -18.65
C ASP A 133 -38.74 19.90 -18.25
#